data_AF-A0A6S6R3X1-F1
#
_entry.id   AF-A0A6S6R3X1-F1
#
_cell.length_a   1.000
_cell.length_b   1.000
_cell.length_c   1.000
_cell.angle_alpha   90.00
_cell.angle_beta   90.00
_cell.angle_gamma   90.00
#
_symmetry.space_group_name_H-M   'P 1'
#
loop_
_entity.id
_entity.type
_entity.pdbx_description
1 polymer ?
#
loop_
_entity_poly.entity_id
_entity_poly.type
_entity_poly.pdbx_seq_one_letter_code
_entity_poly.pdbx_strand_id
1 'polypeptide(L)'
;MKTILKAMRMKKIGIPDDLLYIFEGIIQSYNGDECDVKFIEAMNQHLTEEQRFQLWESDGGCKGTGYDKERKAFAIEHADKPISERLELYIAQMKKNSHNKIVLNDNNTITVNFTCDGCCKNVEKETFSQAPASFYGRCAGGRLYEYQKALGIKLKIKSIDVSPLGVNIENPCVFTFDIVE
;
A
#
# COMPACT_ATOMS: atom_id res chain seq x y z
N MET A 1 12.10 4.52 5.41
CA MET A 1 12.53 5.11 4.11
C MET A 1 13.83 4.60 3.51
N LYS A 2 14.82 4.08 4.29
CA LYS A 2 16.09 3.56 3.73
C LYS A 2 15.91 2.44 2.68
N THR A 3 14.93 1.56 2.88
CA THR A 3 14.57 0.48 1.95
C THR A 3 13.96 1.01 0.66
N ILE A 4 13.04 1.98 0.76
CA ILE A 4 12.49 2.72 -0.38
C ILE A 4 13.62 3.41 -1.17
N LEU A 5 14.54 4.11 -0.52
CA LEU A 5 15.68 4.74 -1.22
C LEU A 5 16.54 3.70 -1.97
N LYS A 6 16.76 2.52 -1.38
CA LYS A 6 17.44 1.42 -2.08
C LYS A 6 16.65 0.97 -3.31
N ALA A 7 15.32 0.92 -3.23
CA ALA A 7 14.47 0.61 -4.38
C ALA A 7 14.54 1.71 -5.46
N MET A 8 14.60 3.00 -5.07
CA MET A 8 14.72 4.13 -6.01
C MET A 8 15.97 4.04 -6.89
N ARG A 9 17.07 3.50 -6.35
CA ARG A 9 18.32 3.25 -7.11
C ARG A 9 18.19 2.16 -8.18
N MET A 10 17.08 1.41 -8.20
CA MET A 10 16.84 0.40 -9.22
C MET A 10 16.39 1.06 -10.52
N LYS A 11 17.22 0.97 -11.57
CA LYS A 11 16.95 1.57 -12.89
C LYS A 11 15.57 1.27 -13.48
N LYS A 12 14.96 0.14 -13.12
CA LYS A 12 13.62 -0.27 -13.57
C LYS A 12 12.49 0.70 -13.17
N ILE A 13 12.69 1.51 -12.13
CA ILE A 13 11.70 2.49 -11.65
C ILE A 13 11.85 3.83 -12.42
N GLY A 14 12.96 4.02 -13.13
CA GLY A 14 13.18 5.20 -13.96
C GLY A 14 13.30 6.51 -13.18
N ILE A 15 13.74 6.47 -11.91
CA ILE A 15 14.02 7.69 -11.12
C ILE A 15 15.40 8.21 -11.52
N PRO A 16 15.50 9.47 -11.98
CA PRO A 16 16.78 10.11 -12.29
C PRO A 16 17.74 10.16 -11.09
N ASP A 17 19.04 9.96 -11.35
CA ASP A 17 20.07 9.91 -10.31
C ASP A 17 20.22 11.24 -9.55
N ASP A 18 19.96 12.37 -10.20
CA ASP A 18 20.02 13.70 -9.58
C ASP A 18 18.93 13.89 -8.50
N LEU A 19 17.77 13.25 -8.66
CA LEU A 19 16.72 13.26 -7.64
C LEU A 19 17.09 12.44 -6.40
N LEU A 20 17.97 11.43 -6.53
CA LEU A 20 18.37 10.58 -5.40
C LEU A 20 19.07 11.37 -4.29
N TYR A 21 19.82 12.43 -4.65
CA TYR A 21 20.51 13.29 -3.68
C TYR A 21 19.54 14.00 -2.73
N ILE A 22 18.33 14.33 -3.19
CA ILE A 22 17.28 14.94 -2.35
C ILE A 22 16.89 13.96 -1.24
N PHE A 23 16.59 12.73 -1.61
CA PHE A 23 16.17 11.68 -0.68
C PHE A 23 17.30 11.23 0.26
N GLU A 24 18.54 11.19 -0.22
CA GLU A 24 19.73 10.93 0.59
C GLU A 24 19.95 12.01 1.64
N GLY A 25 19.85 13.29 1.24
CA GLY A 25 19.96 14.42 2.15
C GLY A 25 18.92 14.38 3.26
N ILE A 26 17.67 14.00 2.95
CA ILE A 26 16.60 13.85 3.94
C ILE A 26 16.94 12.74 4.95
N ILE A 27 17.39 11.57 4.50
CA ILE A 27 17.74 10.45 5.39
C ILE A 27 18.96 10.76 6.26
N GLN A 28 19.88 11.61 5.79
CA GLN A 28 21.05 12.02 6.57
C GLN A 28 20.72 13.11 7.60
N SER A 29 19.76 13.98 7.29
CA SER A 29 19.46 15.17 8.10
C SER A 29 18.36 14.98 9.14
N TYR A 30 17.45 14.03 8.91
CA TYR A 30 16.26 13.82 9.74
C TYR A 30 16.15 12.38 10.24
N ASN A 31 15.44 12.18 11.35
CA ASN A 31 15.18 10.86 11.94
C ASN A 31 13.70 10.72 12.35
N GLY A 32 13.26 9.47 12.56
CA GLY A 32 11.91 9.17 13.03
C GLY A 32 10.81 9.69 12.10
N ASP A 33 9.69 10.12 12.68
CA ASP A 33 8.49 10.54 11.96
C ASP A 33 8.75 11.74 11.04
N GLU A 34 9.60 12.70 11.47
CA GLU A 34 9.95 13.86 10.65
C GLU A 34 10.67 13.46 9.36
N CYS A 35 11.57 12.47 9.42
CA CYS A 35 12.21 11.92 8.24
C CYS A 35 11.19 11.32 7.28
N ASP A 36 10.25 10.53 7.80
CA ASP A 36 9.23 9.87 7.00
C ASP A 36 8.30 10.88 6.32
N VAL A 37 7.86 11.93 7.04
CA VAL A 37 7.02 13.02 6.48
C VAL A 37 7.75 13.73 5.34
N LYS A 38 8.96 14.25 5.58
CA LYS A 38 9.74 14.98 4.57
C LYS A 38 10.05 14.12 3.35
N PHE A 39 10.34 12.85 3.57
CA PHE A 39 10.61 11.91 2.48
C PHE A 39 9.37 11.70 1.62
N ILE A 40 8.19 11.53 2.22
CA ILE A 40 6.92 11.37 1.50
C ILE A 40 6.54 12.67 0.76
N GLU A 41 6.76 13.83 1.36
CA GLU A 41 6.57 15.13 0.68
C GLU A 41 7.46 15.26 -0.55
N ALA A 42 8.74 14.93 -0.44
CA ALA A 42 9.66 14.91 -1.58
C ALA A 42 9.21 13.92 -2.67
N MET A 43 8.69 12.75 -2.29
CA MET A 43 8.09 11.81 -3.25
C MET A 43 6.88 12.40 -3.99
N ASN A 44 6.03 13.17 -3.30
CA ASN A 44 4.88 13.82 -3.92
C ASN A 44 5.29 14.91 -4.90
N GLN A 45 6.36 15.66 -4.58
CA GLN A 45 6.83 16.79 -5.38
C GLN A 45 7.64 16.36 -6.60
N HIS A 46 8.49 15.34 -6.46
CA HIS A 46 9.50 15.03 -7.47
C HIS A 46 9.25 13.76 -8.28
N LEU A 47 8.37 12.87 -7.82
CA LEU A 47 8.10 11.62 -8.51
C LEU A 47 6.75 11.67 -9.20
N THR A 48 6.65 10.93 -10.30
CA THR A 48 5.36 10.61 -10.91
C THR A 48 4.57 9.67 -10.00
N GLU A 49 3.26 9.61 -10.21
CA GLU A 49 2.39 8.66 -9.49
C GLU A 49 2.82 7.20 -9.74
N GLU A 50 3.10 6.85 -10.99
CA GLU A 50 3.54 5.51 -11.37
C GLU A 50 4.84 5.11 -10.63
N GLN A 51 5.83 6.01 -10.56
CA GLN A 51 7.06 5.76 -9.79
C GLN A 51 6.77 5.51 -8.32
N ARG A 52 5.87 6.30 -7.71
CA ARG A 52 5.47 6.08 -6.31
C ARG A 52 4.79 4.73 -6.14
N PHE A 53 3.86 4.36 -7.02
CA PHE A 53 3.19 3.06 -6.96
C PHE A 53 4.17 1.91 -7.08
N GLN A 54 5.11 1.96 -8.02
CA GLN A 54 6.15 0.93 -8.16
C GLN A 54 7.03 0.79 -6.90
N LEU A 55 7.35 1.91 -6.24
CA LEU A 55 8.05 1.88 -4.96
C LEU A 55 7.23 1.17 -3.88
N TRP A 56 5.94 1.51 -3.74
CA TRP A 56 5.04 0.90 -2.76
C TRP A 56 4.75 -0.58 -3.04
N GLU A 57 4.63 -0.99 -4.30
CA GLU A 57 4.54 -2.40 -4.69
C GLU A 57 5.79 -3.17 -4.23
N SER A 58 6.97 -2.56 -4.39
CA SER A 58 8.25 -3.17 -4.04
C SER A 58 8.56 -3.19 -2.54
N ASP A 59 8.08 -2.22 -1.77
CA ASP A 59 8.46 -2.04 -0.36
C ASP A 59 7.30 -1.52 0.52
N GLY A 60 6.08 -1.95 0.19
CA GLY A 60 4.89 -1.73 1.01
C GLY A 60 5.05 -2.29 2.43
N GLY A 61 4.23 -1.78 3.35
CA GLY A 61 4.18 -2.22 4.74
C GLY A 61 3.76 -3.69 4.88
N CYS A 62 3.74 -4.19 6.12
CA CYS A 62 3.26 -5.53 6.46
C CYS A 62 3.97 -6.73 5.79
N LYS A 63 5.01 -6.51 4.98
CA LYS A 63 5.91 -7.58 4.53
C LYS A 63 6.64 -8.17 5.73
N GLY A 64 6.54 -9.49 5.90
CA GLY A 64 7.21 -10.19 7.00
C GLY A 64 6.49 -10.14 8.35
N THR A 65 5.18 -9.83 8.42
CA THR A 65 4.40 -9.83 9.66
C THR A 65 4.12 -11.20 10.28
N GLY A 66 4.82 -12.26 9.85
CA GLY A 66 4.68 -13.62 10.38
C GLY A 66 3.58 -14.47 9.73
N TYR A 67 2.59 -13.85 9.08
CA TYR A 67 1.45 -14.53 8.46
C TYR A 67 1.72 -15.15 7.07
N ASP A 68 2.95 -15.07 6.58
CA ASP A 68 3.29 -15.49 5.22
C ASP A 68 3.11 -17.00 4.98
N LYS A 69 3.32 -17.82 6.02
CA LYS A 69 3.11 -19.27 5.93
C LYS A 69 1.63 -19.60 5.76
N GLU A 70 0.77 -18.97 6.55
CA GLU A 70 -0.68 -19.17 6.53
C GLU A 70 -1.28 -18.69 5.21
N ARG A 71 -0.88 -17.52 4.72
CA ARG A 71 -1.31 -17.00 3.41
C ARG A 71 -0.93 -17.93 2.27
N LYS A 72 0.30 -18.46 2.28
CA LYS A 72 0.74 -19.43 1.26
C LYS A 72 -0.01 -20.76 1.35
N ALA A 73 -0.26 -21.25 2.56
CA ALA A 73 -1.04 -22.47 2.77
C ALA A 73 -2.47 -22.30 2.22
N PHE A 74 -3.12 -21.18 2.53
CA PHE A 74 -4.43 -20.81 1.99
C PHE A 74 -4.44 -20.77 0.46
N ALA A 75 -3.43 -20.15 -0.16
CA ALA A 75 -3.32 -20.09 -1.61
C ALA A 75 -3.21 -21.49 -2.26
N ILE A 76 -2.50 -22.41 -1.62
CA ILE A 76 -2.35 -23.80 -2.10
C ILE A 76 -3.65 -24.58 -1.90
N GLU A 77 -4.27 -24.46 -0.73
CA GLU A 77 -5.52 -25.15 -0.37
C GLU A 77 -6.67 -24.83 -1.32
N HIS A 78 -6.69 -23.62 -1.87
CA HIS A 78 -7.77 -23.12 -2.73
C HIS A 78 -7.32 -22.82 -4.16
N ALA A 79 -6.19 -23.36 -4.61
CA ALA A 79 -5.61 -23.08 -5.92
C ALA A 79 -6.51 -23.51 -7.10
N ASP A 80 -7.36 -24.53 -6.88
CA ASP A 80 -8.31 -25.06 -7.86
C ASP A 80 -9.59 -24.21 -8.00
N LYS A 81 -9.78 -23.22 -7.11
CA LYS A 81 -10.97 -22.38 -7.07
C LYS A 81 -10.84 -21.11 -7.91
N PRO A 82 -11.94 -20.59 -8.49
CA PRO A 82 -11.97 -19.26 -9.09
C PRO A 82 -11.53 -18.17 -8.10
N ILE A 83 -10.99 -17.05 -8.61
CA ILE A 83 -10.50 -15.94 -7.77
C ILE A 83 -11.62 -15.38 -6.87
N SER A 84 -12.84 -15.27 -7.39
CA SER A 84 -14.01 -14.82 -6.63
C SER A 84 -14.24 -15.67 -5.37
N GLU A 85 -14.25 -17.00 -5.53
CA GLU A 85 -14.44 -17.94 -4.42
C GLU A 85 -13.25 -17.91 -3.45
N ARG A 86 -12.01 -17.87 -3.94
CA ARG A 86 -10.81 -17.70 -3.10
C ARG A 86 -10.90 -16.44 -2.23
N LEU A 87 -11.33 -15.33 -2.81
CA LEU A 87 -11.45 -14.06 -2.10
C LEU A 87 -12.54 -14.14 -1.02
N GLU A 88 -13.69 -14.72 -1.32
CA GLU A 88 -14.77 -14.90 -0.34
C GLU A 88 -14.33 -15.77 0.84
N LEU A 89 -13.65 -16.89 0.57
CA LEU A 89 -13.09 -17.77 1.60
C LEU A 89 -12.04 -17.04 2.45
N TYR A 90 -11.17 -16.26 1.81
CA TYR A 90 -10.12 -15.51 2.51
C TYR A 90 -10.74 -14.47 3.45
N ILE A 91 -11.73 -13.73 2.97
CA ILE A 91 -12.48 -12.77 3.78
C ILE A 91 -13.18 -13.47 4.94
N ALA A 92 -13.81 -14.62 4.70
CA ALA A 92 -14.49 -15.39 5.74
C ALA A 92 -13.54 -15.87 6.84
N GLN A 93 -12.32 -16.28 6.49
CA GLN A 93 -11.30 -16.71 7.44
C GLN A 93 -10.68 -15.54 8.21
N MET A 94 -10.47 -14.40 7.56
CA MET A 94 -9.84 -13.21 8.15
C MET A 94 -10.81 -12.30 8.92
N LYS A 95 -12.13 -12.56 8.82
CA LYS A 95 -13.23 -11.79 9.44
C LYS A 95 -13.18 -11.67 10.97
N LYS A 96 -12.20 -12.27 11.66
CA LYS A 96 -12.07 -12.07 13.10
C LYS A 96 -11.71 -10.64 13.50
N ASN A 97 -11.10 -9.79 12.64
CA ASN A 97 -10.61 -8.47 13.05
C ASN A 97 -10.57 -7.36 11.95
N SER A 98 -11.37 -7.47 10.87
CA SER A 98 -11.21 -6.57 9.70
C SER A 98 -12.39 -5.62 9.51
N HIS A 99 -12.21 -4.34 9.82
CA HIS A 99 -13.12 -3.25 9.39
C HIS A 99 -13.09 -3.00 7.86
N ASN A 100 -12.16 -3.64 7.15
CA ASN A 100 -11.95 -3.41 5.73
C ASN A 100 -12.98 -4.16 4.87
N LYS A 101 -13.65 -3.46 3.96
CA LYS A 101 -14.53 -4.05 2.94
C LYS A 101 -13.76 -4.27 1.64
N ILE A 102 -13.69 -5.52 1.19
CA ILE A 102 -12.98 -5.94 -0.02
C ILE A 102 -13.98 -6.40 -1.08
N VAL A 103 -13.81 -5.98 -2.33
CA VAL A 103 -14.70 -6.29 -3.45
C VAL A 103 -13.85 -6.69 -4.67
N LEU A 104 -14.22 -7.79 -5.33
CA LEU A 104 -13.77 -8.11 -6.67
C LEU A 104 -14.76 -7.51 -7.68
N ASN A 105 -14.26 -6.68 -8.59
CA ASN A 105 -15.08 -5.99 -9.59
C ASN A 105 -15.04 -6.73 -10.93
N ASP A 106 -16.09 -6.55 -11.74
CA ASP A 106 -16.22 -7.18 -13.07
C ASP A 106 -15.11 -6.79 -14.06
N ASN A 107 -14.43 -5.66 -13.82
CA ASN A 107 -13.32 -5.16 -14.64
C ASN A 107 -11.95 -5.72 -14.23
N ASN A 108 -11.92 -6.88 -13.57
CA ASN A 108 -10.70 -7.56 -13.11
C ASN A 108 -9.85 -6.72 -12.13
N THR A 109 -10.52 -5.98 -11.25
CA THR A 109 -9.87 -5.21 -10.18
C THR A 109 -10.35 -5.63 -8.80
N ILE A 110 -9.51 -5.42 -7.79
CA ILE A 110 -9.89 -5.58 -6.38
C ILE A 110 -9.90 -4.20 -5.72
N THR A 111 -11.02 -3.85 -5.10
CA THR A 111 -11.17 -2.63 -4.30
C THR A 111 -11.18 -2.95 -2.83
N VAL A 112 -10.46 -2.16 -2.04
CA VAL A 112 -10.32 -2.33 -0.59
C VAL A 112 -10.60 -1.01 0.10
N ASN A 113 -11.72 -0.96 0.82
CA ASN A 113 -11.98 0.10 1.78
C ASN A 113 -11.12 -0.18 3.00
N PHE A 114 -10.25 0.77 3.34
CA PHE A 114 -9.19 0.57 4.30
C PHE A 114 -9.21 1.64 5.39
N THR A 115 -9.09 1.16 6.62
CA THR A 115 -8.93 1.98 7.82
C THR A 115 -7.76 1.48 8.64
N CYS A 116 -6.95 2.40 9.12
CA CYS A 116 -5.85 2.08 10.03
C CYS A 116 -5.68 3.17 11.08
N ASP A 117 -5.98 2.83 12.33
CA ASP A 117 -5.87 3.71 13.49
C ASP A 117 -4.46 4.32 13.61
N GLY A 118 -3.41 3.60 13.21
CA GLY A 118 -2.04 4.09 13.24
C GLY A 118 -1.73 5.14 12.17
N CYS A 119 -2.32 5.01 10.98
CA CYS A 119 -2.12 5.96 9.88
C CYS A 119 -2.95 7.22 10.07
N CYS A 120 -4.16 7.11 10.65
CA CYS A 120 -5.02 8.25 10.96
C CYS A 120 -4.42 9.15 12.06
N LYS A 121 -3.66 8.61 13.02
CA LYS A 121 -3.02 9.37 14.11
C LYS A 121 -2.01 10.43 13.63
N ASN A 122 -1.33 10.20 12.52
CA ASN A 122 -0.41 11.19 11.95
C ASN A 122 -1.17 12.34 11.26
N VAL A 123 -2.39 12.06 10.80
CA VAL A 123 -3.27 13.08 10.21
C VAL A 123 -4.02 13.90 11.27
N GLU A 124 -4.24 13.33 12.46
CA GLU A 124 -4.81 14.07 13.60
C GLU A 124 -3.79 15.03 14.26
N LYS A 125 -2.49 14.75 14.17
CA LYS A 125 -1.43 15.55 14.80
C LYS A 125 -0.93 16.73 13.96
N GLU A 126 -1.07 16.65 12.65
CA GLU A 126 -0.67 17.72 11.73
C GLU A 126 -1.89 18.25 10.99
N THR A 127 -2.00 19.57 10.92
CA THR A 127 -3.06 20.36 10.29
C THR A 127 -3.13 20.15 8.76
N PHE A 128 -3.43 18.94 8.31
CA PHE A 128 -3.70 18.65 6.92
C PHE A 128 -5.21 18.69 6.67
N SER A 129 -5.65 19.52 5.72
CA SER A 129 -7.03 19.51 5.22
C SER A 129 -7.38 18.20 4.49
N GLN A 130 -6.36 17.49 3.99
CA GLN A 130 -6.43 16.14 3.41
C GLN A 130 -5.05 15.47 3.53
N ALA A 131 -4.98 14.23 4.03
CA ALA A 131 -3.74 13.46 4.02
C ALA A 131 -3.36 13.09 2.58
N PRO A 132 -2.15 13.39 2.10
CA PRO A 132 -1.73 12.97 0.77
C PRO A 132 -1.81 11.45 0.60
N ALA A 133 -2.30 10.98 -0.55
CA ALA A 133 -2.44 9.55 -0.88
C ALA A 133 -1.17 8.73 -0.60
N SER A 134 0.01 9.33 -0.77
CA SER A 134 1.30 8.70 -0.51
C SER A 134 1.55 8.31 0.94
N PHE A 135 0.89 8.93 1.92
CA PHE A 135 0.93 8.48 3.31
C PHE A 135 0.28 7.10 3.49
N TYR A 136 -0.72 6.80 2.66
CA TYR A 136 -1.36 5.49 2.61
C TYR A 136 -0.71 4.55 1.58
N GLY A 137 0.24 5.03 0.78
CA GLY A 137 1.00 4.22 -0.18
C GLY A 137 1.64 2.99 0.45
N ARG A 138 2.23 3.15 1.64
CA ARG A 138 2.79 2.02 2.39
C ARG A 138 1.73 0.98 2.76
N CYS A 139 0.52 1.41 3.14
CA CYS A 139 -0.59 0.51 3.45
C CYS A 139 -1.12 -0.20 2.21
N ALA A 140 -1.27 0.53 1.10
CA ALA A 140 -1.68 -0.02 -0.18
C ALA A 140 -0.73 -1.15 -0.63
N GLY A 141 0.58 -0.89 -0.61
CA GLY A 141 1.59 -1.90 -0.94
C GLY A 141 1.59 -3.12 0.00
N GLY A 142 1.25 -2.92 1.29
CA GLY A 142 1.12 -4.02 2.24
C GLY A 142 -0.12 -4.89 2.02
N ARG A 143 -1.25 -4.27 1.69
CA ARG A 143 -2.48 -4.97 1.30
C ARG A 143 -2.29 -5.71 -0.02
N LEU A 144 -1.66 -5.07 -1.00
CA LEU A 144 -1.24 -5.71 -2.25
C LEU A 144 -0.39 -6.96 -1.98
N TYR A 145 0.63 -6.87 -1.13
CA TYR A 145 1.47 -8.02 -0.78
C TYR A 145 0.64 -9.16 -0.15
N GLU A 146 -0.23 -8.83 0.80
CA GLU A 146 -1.10 -9.79 1.47
C GLU A 146 -1.98 -10.55 0.47
N TYR A 147 -2.71 -9.85 -0.39
CA TYR A 147 -3.65 -10.48 -1.33
C TYR A 147 -2.93 -11.27 -2.41
N GLN A 148 -1.78 -10.81 -2.91
CA GLN A 148 -0.99 -11.62 -3.84
C GLN A 148 -0.57 -12.95 -3.20
N LYS A 149 -0.16 -12.94 -1.93
CA LYS A 149 0.26 -14.15 -1.22
C LYS A 149 -0.90 -15.07 -0.90
N ALA A 150 -2.03 -14.52 -0.44
CA ALA A 150 -3.19 -15.31 -0.05
C ALA A 150 -3.95 -15.85 -1.25
N LEU A 151 -4.16 -15.04 -2.28
CA LEU A 151 -4.96 -15.44 -3.43
C LEU A 151 -4.14 -16.13 -4.51
N GLY A 152 -2.80 -16.06 -4.45
CA GLY A 152 -1.93 -16.67 -5.46
C GLY A 152 -2.02 -15.97 -6.82
N ILE A 153 -2.19 -14.64 -6.81
CA ILE A 153 -2.31 -13.78 -8.01
C ILE A 153 -1.25 -12.69 -7.99
N LYS A 154 -1.09 -11.97 -9.10
CA LYS A 154 -0.30 -10.73 -9.20
C LYS A 154 -1.21 -9.52 -9.28
N LEU A 155 -0.83 -8.49 -8.53
CA LEU A 155 -1.57 -7.23 -8.43
C LEU A 155 -0.64 -6.05 -8.74
N LYS A 156 -1.22 -4.98 -9.25
CA LYS A 156 -0.61 -3.65 -9.33
C LYS A 156 -1.50 -2.60 -8.68
N ILE A 157 -0.91 -1.55 -8.10
CA ILE A 157 -1.67 -0.42 -7.57
C ILE A 157 -2.21 0.37 -8.76
N LYS A 158 -3.54 0.47 -8.82
CA LYS A 158 -4.26 1.27 -9.81
C LYS A 158 -4.57 2.68 -9.27
N SER A 159 -5.08 2.75 -8.04
CA SER A 159 -5.39 4.02 -7.38
C SER A 159 -5.29 3.91 -5.86
N ILE A 160 -5.05 5.07 -5.24
CA ILE A 160 -5.11 5.27 -3.79
C ILE A 160 -5.94 6.53 -3.56
N ASP A 161 -7.22 6.32 -3.26
CA ASP A 161 -8.19 7.39 -3.09
C ASP A 161 -8.35 7.67 -1.59
N VAL A 162 -8.01 8.88 -1.16
CA VAL A 162 -8.10 9.29 0.25
C VAL A 162 -9.20 10.34 0.41
N SER A 163 -10.22 9.99 1.17
CA SER A 163 -11.28 10.93 1.52
C SER A 163 -10.74 12.02 2.46
N PRO A 164 -11.24 13.26 2.37
CA PRO A 164 -11.01 14.25 3.41
C PRO A 164 -11.49 13.71 4.75
N LEU A 165 -10.69 13.89 5.81
CA LEU A 165 -10.97 13.32 7.13
C LEU A 165 -12.35 13.71 7.70
N GLY A 166 -12.89 14.87 7.31
CA GLY A 166 -14.21 15.34 7.75
C GLY A 166 -15.41 14.72 7.03
N VAL A 167 -15.19 13.83 6.05
CA VAL A 167 -16.26 13.31 5.17
C VAL A 167 -16.52 11.82 5.40
N ASN A 168 -15.48 11.00 5.62
CA ASN A 168 -15.65 9.57 5.86
C ASN A 168 -14.56 9.04 6.80
N ILE A 169 -14.89 8.96 8.08
CA ILE A 169 -13.99 8.51 9.16
C ILE A 169 -13.91 6.98 9.20
N GLU A 170 -14.97 6.28 8.75
CA GLU A 170 -15.04 4.82 8.86
C GLU A 170 -14.19 4.10 7.81
N ASN A 171 -14.00 4.70 6.64
CA ASN A 171 -13.17 4.18 5.55
C ASN A 171 -12.48 5.35 4.81
N PRO A 172 -11.45 5.97 5.42
CA PRO A 172 -10.84 7.18 4.88
C PRO A 172 -10.03 6.91 3.62
N CYS A 173 -9.72 5.65 3.30
CA CYS A 173 -8.93 5.30 2.13
C CYS A 173 -9.52 4.13 1.36
N VAL A 174 -9.51 4.23 0.03
CA VAL A 174 -9.88 3.17 -0.89
C VAL A 174 -8.68 2.86 -1.77
N PHE A 175 -8.22 1.60 -1.72
CA PHE A 175 -7.20 1.10 -2.63
C PHE A 175 -7.87 0.34 -3.77
N THR A 176 -7.45 0.59 -5.01
CA THR A 176 -7.83 -0.23 -6.16
C THR A 176 -6.59 -0.90 -6.73
N PHE A 177 -6.69 -2.21 -6.97
CA PHE A 177 -5.62 -3.01 -7.55
C PHE A 177 -6.07 -3.62 -8.88
N ASP A 178 -5.24 -3.52 -9.92
CA ASP A 178 -5.43 -4.30 -11.15
C ASP A 178 -4.91 -5.73 -10.92
N ILE A 179 -5.69 -6.73 -11.32
CA ILE A 179 -5.22 -8.11 -11.42
C ILE A 179 -4.50 -8.26 -12.75
N VAL A 180 -3.20 -8.55 -12.70
CA VAL A 180 -2.35 -8.54 -13.90
C VAL A 180 -1.95 -9.94 -14.37
N GLU A 181 -1.92 -10.95 -13.48
CA GLU A 181 -1.72 -12.38 -13.78
C GLU A 181 -2.26 -13.27 -12.67
#